data_AF-A0A8K1FR93-F1
#
_entry.id   AF-A0A8K1FR93-F1
#
_cell.length_a   1.000
_cell.length_b   1.000
_cell.length_c   1.000
_cell.angle_alpha   90.00
_cell.angle_beta   90.00
_cell.angle_gamma   90.00
#
_symmetry.space_group_name_H-M   'P 1'
#
loop_
_entity.id
_entity.type
_entity.pdbx_description
1 polymer ?
#
loop_
_entity_poly.entity_id
_entity_poly.type
_entity_poly.pdbx_seq_one_letter_code
_entity_poly.pdbx_strand_id
1 'polypeptide(L)'
;MIFQYSNGNIYFNGLPVGKVSYERSEIKVEGNYNVILKRKGFEKYDVIQFNSKVGEINRLNLNYGMFNYFVSRPQLVAFIRGYQDSLKIFTSGNIEVGEVKRVQNGLEGYLNDQYDPYVIIIYLAMSSIYATPNSYAPYRPSIRASRYRPLIYFLPFILIFVFLLPIPYYADLILYVALIALFYYFLIFKKIS
;
A
#
# COMPACT_ATOMS: atom_id res chain seq x y z
N MET A 1 -12.33 0.95 -25.87
CA MET A 1 -10.95 1.39 -26.14
C MET A 1 -9.99 0.66 -25.21
N ILE A 2 -8.81 0.26 -25.71
CA ILE A 2 -7.78 -0.45 -24.92
C ILE A 2 -6.46 0.32 -25.01
N PHE A 3 -5.90 0.64 -23.85
CA PHE A 3 -4.59 1.27 -23.71
C PHE A 3 -3.67 0.34 -22.95
N GLN A 4 -2.43 0.19 -23.41
CA GLN A 4 -1.44 -0.65 -22.74
C GLN A 4 -0.33 0.25 -22.19
N TYR A 5 0.04 0.05 -20.94
CA TYR A 5 1.19 0.69 -20.33
C TYR A 5 2.32 -0.34 -20.18
N SER A 6 3.49 -0.04 -20.76
CA SER A 6 4.71 -0.85 -20.62
C SER A 6 5.96 0.02 -20.72
N ASN A 7 6.94 -0.22 -19.84
CA ASN A 7 8.26 0.43 -19.85
C ASN A 7 8.22 1.96 -19.97
N GLY A 8 7.34 2.63 -19.22
CA GLY A 8 7.23 4.09 -19.28
C GLY A 8 6.43 4.62 -20.47
N ASN A 9 5.90 3.79 -21.36
CA ASN A 9 5.11 4.22 -22.50
C ASN A 9 3.67 3.72 -22.40
N ILE A 10 2.75 4.53 -22.92
CA ILE A 10 1.34 4.19 -23.14
C ILE A 10 1.17 3.94 -24.63
N TYR A 11 0.56 2.82 -24.97
CA TYR A 11 0.25 2.38 -26.32
C TYR A 11 -1.27 2.32 -26.50
N PHE A 12 -1.74 2.68 -27.68
CA PHE A 12 -3.11 2.46 -28.11
C PHE A 12 -3.07 1.66 -29.40
N ASN A 13 -3.71 0.50 -29.42
CA ASN A 13 -3.65 -0.45 -30.55
C ASN A 13 -2.20 -0.74 -31.03
N GLY A 14 -1.26 -0.88 -30.09
CA GLY A 14 0.15 -1.15 -30.36
C GLY A 14 1.00 0.05 -30.77
N LEU A 15 0.41 1.23 -30.98
CA LEU A 15 1.14 2.45 -31.32
C LEU A 15 1.44 3.28 -30.07
N PRO A 16 2.67 3.79 -29.87
CA PRO A 16 2.99 4.64 -28.74
C PRO A 16 2.22 5.96 -28.85
N VAL A 17 1.40 6.27 -27.85
CA VAL A 17 0.59 7.50 -27.77
C VAL A 17 1.03 8.44 -26.67
N GLY A 18 1.84 7.98 -25.73
CA GLY A 18 2.38 8.84 -24.69
C GLY A 18 3.51 8.18 -23.92
N LYS A 19 4.34 8.99 -23.29
CA LYS A 19 5.42 8.58 -22.40
C LYS A 19 5.14 9.12 -21.01
N VAL A 20 5.12 8.23 -20.03
CA VAL A 20 5.01 8.54 -18.61
C VAL A 20 6.40 8.71 -18.04
N SER A 21 6.63 9.87 -17.44
CA SER A 21 7.87 10.19 -16.72
C SER A 21 7.55 10.72 -15.33
N TYR A 22 8.50 10.54 -14.41
CA TYR A 22 8.41 11.06 -13.06
C TYR A 22 9.49 12.11 -12.86
N GLU A 23 9.10 13.33 -12.51
CA GLU A 23 10.04 14.41 -12.22
C GLU A 23 9.64 15.10 -10.91
N ARG A 24 10.54 15.04 -9.91
CA ARG A 24 10.35 15.62 -8.56
C ARG A 24 9.08 15.11 -7.87
N SER A 25 7.98 15.84 -8.01
CA SER A 25 6.68 15.56 -7.40
C SER A 25 5.55 15.58 -8.44
N GLU A 26 5.91 15.39 -9.70
CA GLU A 26 5.01 15.47 -10.85
C GLU A 26 5.12 14.19 -11.67
N ILE A 27 3.98 13.62 -12.04
CA ILE A 27 3.90 12.56 -13.05
C ILE A 27 3.49 13.25 -14.35
N LYS A 28 4.32 13.15 -15.38
CA LYS A 28 4.06 13.77 -16.68
C LYS A 28 3.78 12.69 -17.71
N VAL A 29 2.70 12.87 -18.46
CA VAL A 29 2.39 12.10 -19.67
C VAL A 29 2.58 13.04 -20.84
N GLU A 30 3.53 12.72 -21.72
CA GLU A 30 3.91 13.54 -22.88
C GLU A 30 3.74 12.75 -24.18
N GLY A 31 3.18 13.39 -25.21
CA GLY A 31 2.95 12.76 -26.52
C GLY A 31 1.65 13.25 -27.16
N ASN A 32 0.84 12.31 -27.65
CA ASN A 32 -0.50 12.61 -28.18
C ASN A 32 -1.44 13.07 -27.06
N TYR A 33 -1.22 12.58 -25.85
CA TYR A 33 -1.92 12.99 -24.64
C TYR A 33 -0.95 13.71 -23.71
N ASN A 34 -1.27 14.96 -23.37
CA ASN A 34 -0.41 15.81 -22.53
C ASN A 34 -1.12 16.10 -21.19
N VAL A 35 -0.65 15.45 -20.13
CA VAL A 35 -1.19 15.60 -18.77
C VAL A 35 -0.05 15.68 -17.76
N ILE A 36 -0.20 16.58 -16.79
CA ILE A 36 0.71 16.67 -15.64
C ILE A 36 -0.11 16.45 -14.37
N LEU A 37 0.28 15.45 -13.58
CA LEU A 37 -0.28 15.17 -12.26
C LEU A 37 0.65 15.74 -11.20
N LYS A 38 0.28 16.89 -10.63
CA LYS A 38 1.10 17.61 -9.65
C LYS A 38 0.71 17.25 -8.23
N ARG A 39 1.62 16.65 -7.46
CA ARG A 39 1.34 16.25 -6.07
C ARG A 39 1.11 17.48 -5.19
N LYS A 40 -0.01 17.50 -4.46
CA LYS A 40 -0.36 18.53 -3.46
C LYS A 40 -0.29 18.04 -2.02
N GLY A 41 -0.39 16.72 -1.81
CA GLY A 41 -0.35 16.13 -0.48
C GLY A 41 -0.16 14.62 -0.50
N PHE A 42 -0.49 13.97 0.61
CA PHE A 42 -0.54 12.51 0.68
C PHE A 42 -1.73 12.01 -0.16
N GLU A 43 -1.44 11.27 -1.23
CA GLU A 43 -2.44 10.70 -2.16
C GLU A 43 -3.36 11.76 -2.82
N LYS A 44 -2.90 13.02 -2.93
CA LYS A 44 -3.62 14.12 -3.57
C LYS A 44 -2.81 14.74 -4.71
N TYR A 45 -3.42 14.87 -5.88
CA TYR A 45 -2.80 15.42 -7.09
C TYR A 45 -3.75 16.41 -7.78
N ASP A 46 -3.22 17.50 -8.30
CA ASP A 46 -3.92 18.32 -9.28
C ASP A 46 -3.67 17.74 -10.68
N VAL A 47 -4.71 17.67 -11.51
CA VAL A 47 -4.62 17.29 -12.92
C VAL A 47 -4.51 18.56 -13.75
N ILE A 48 -3.39 18.73 -14.44
CA ILE A 48 -3.10 19.89 -15.27
C ILE A 48 -3.03 19.43 -16.74
N GLN A 49 -3.80 20.08 -17.59
CA GLN A 49 -3.78 19.91 -19.05
C GLN A 49 -3.65 21.28 -19.70
N PHE A 50 -2.81 21.39 -20.73
CA PHE A 50 -2.59 22.65 -21.45
C PHE A 50 -2.33 23.84 -20.51
N ASN A 51 -1.50 23.64 -19.48
CA ASN A 51 -1.16 24.61 -18.43
C ASN A 51 -2.33 25.11 -17.55
N SER A 52 -3.48 24.45 -17.59
CA SER A 52 -4.65 24.76 -16.76
C SER A 52 -5.04 23.59 -15.87
N LYS A 53 -5.50 23.86 -14.64
CA LYS A 53 -6.08 22.83 -13.77
C LYS A 53 -7.43 22.41 -14.32
N VAL A 54 -7.57 21.13 -14.65
CA VAL A 54 -8.80 20.54 -15.23
C VAL A 54 -9.47 19.53 -14.30
N GLY A 55 -8.78 19.15 -13.23
CA GLY A 55 -9.29 18.17 -12.29
C GLY A 55 -8.40 17.99 -11.08
N GLU A 56 -8.80 17.06 -10.22
CA GLU A 56 -8.07 16.69 -9.01
C GLU A 56 -8.27 15.21 -8.70
N ILE A 57 -7.25 14.62 -8.08
CA ILE A 57 -7.24 13.23 -7.65
C ILE A 57 -7.09 13.21 -6.14
N ASN A 58 -7.94 12.45 -5.47
CA ASN A 58 -7.83 12.17 -4.04
C ASN A 58 -7.99 10.68 -3.81
N ARG A 59 -6.92 10.01 -3.38
CA ARG A 59 -6.88 8.54 -3.19
C ARG A 59 -7.38 7.75 -4.40
N LEU A 60 -6.92 8.14 -5.59
CA LEU A 60 -7.33 7.59 -6.89
C LEU A 60 -8.80 7.82 -7.29
N ASN A 61 -9.60 8.53 -6.50
CA ASN A 61 -10.83 9.11 -7.03
C ASN A 61 -10.48 10.34 -7.85
N LEU A 62 -10.91 10.34 -9.11
CA LEU A 62 -10.62 11.39 -10.08
C LEU A 62 -11.87 12.27 -10.27
N ASN A 63 -11.76 13.54 -9.89
CA ASN A 63 -12.69 14.58 -10.31
C ASN A 63 -12.11 15.25 -11.56
N TYR A 64 -12.77 15.09 -12.70
CA TYR A 64 -12.26 15.56 -13.99
C TYR A 64 -13.39 16.13 -14.85
N GLY A 65 -13.22 17.40 -15.24
CA GLY A 65 -14.29 18.16 -15.88
C GLY A 65 -15.50 18.29 -14.96
N MET A 66 -16.66 17.79 -15.39
CA MET A 66 -17.90 17.75 -14.59
C MET A 66 -18.16 16.40 -13.93
N PHE A 67 -17.31 15.40 -14.16
CA PHE A 67 -17.55 14.02 -13.74
C PHE A 67 -16.64 13.61 -12.59
N ASN A 68 -17.21 12.84 -11.67
CA ASN A 68 -16.45 12.14 -10.63
C ASN A 68 -16.37 10.66 -10.96
N TYR A 69 -15.13 10.18 -11.05
CA TYR A 69 -14.79 8.79 -11.22
C TYR A 69 -14.24 8.27 -9.91
N PHE A 70 -14.80 7.18 -9.43
CA PHE A 70 -14.36 6.56 -8.18
C PHE A 70 -13.95 5.12 -8.38
N VAL A 71 -13.11 4.70 -7.45
CA VAL A 71 -12.64 3.32 -7.34
C VAL A 71 -12.96 2.84 -5.93
N SER A 72 -13.46 1.61 -5.82
CA SER A 72 -13.80 1.04 -4.52
C SER A 72 -12.55 0.92 -3.64
N ARG A 73 -12.58 1.47 -2.42
CA ARG A 73 -11.40 1.52 -1.53
C ARG A 73 -10.83 0.13 -1.20
N PRO A 74 -11.64 -0.90 -0.88
CA PRO A 74 -11.14 -2.27 -0.72
C PRO A 74 -10.44 -2.80 -1.97
N GLN A 75 -11.03 -2.58 -3.15
CA GLN A 75 -10.47 -2.99 -4.44
C GLN A 75 -9.15 -2.28 -4.71
N LEU A 76 -9.08 -0.98 -4.43
CA LEU A 76 -7.87 -0.21 -4.58
C LEU A 76 -6.72 -0.74 -3.73
N VAL A 77 -6.99 -1.01 -2.45
CA VAL A 77 -5.99 -1.56 -1.54
C VAL A 77 -5.53 -2.94 -2.01
N ALA A 78 -6.45 -3.80 -2.46
CA ALA A 78 -6.12 -5.12 -2.99
C ALA A 78 -5.28 -5.02 -4.27
N PHE A 79 -5.62 -4.12 -5.19
CA PHE A 79 -4.90 -3.89 -6.43
C PHE A 79 -3.49 -3.34 -6.17
N ILE A 80 -3.33 -2.33 -5.32
CA ILE A 80 -2.01 -1.78 -4.97
C ILE A 80 -1.13 -2.87 -4.34
N ARG A 81 -1.70 -3.71 -3.46
CA ARG A 81 -0.98 -4.81 -2.78
C ARG A 81 -0.75 -6.04 -3.66
N GLY A 82 -1.32 -6.10 -4.86
CA GLY A 82 -1.21 -7.26 -5.74
C GLY A 82 -2.06 -8.47 -5.34
N TYR A 83 -3.07 -8.28 -4.49
CA TYR A 83 -4.06 -9.32 -4.17
C TYR A 83 -5.16 -9.44 -5.23
N GLN A 84 -5.33 -8.39 -6.03
CA GLN A 84 -6.23 -8.37 -7.18
C GLN A 84 -5.50 -7.82 -8.38
N ASP A 85 -5.75 -8.45 -9.52
CA ASP A 85 -5.14 -8.05 -10.79
C ASP A 85 -5.94 -6.96 -11.50
N SER A 86 -7.11 -6.57 -10.98
CA SER A 86 -7.93 -5.57 -11.65
C SER A 86 -8.55 -4.52 -10.74
N LEU A 87 -8.69 -3.33 -11.31
CA LEU A 87 -9.18 -2.11 -10.67
C LEU A 87 -10.29 -1.51 -11.53
N LYS A 88 -11.53 -1.64 -11.07
CA LYS A 88 -12.71 -1.12 -11.77
C LYS A 88 -12.95 0.34 -11.41
N ILE A 89 -13.35 1.11 -12.42
CA ILE A 89 -13.59 2.54 -12.34
C ILE A 89 -15.06 2.77 -12.61
N PHE A 90 -15.70 3.55 -11.75
CA PHE A 90 -17.13 3.84 -11.84
C PHE A 90 -17.38 5.35 -11.85
N THR A 91 -18.49 5.78 -12.46
CA THR A 91 -19.02 7.15 -12.25
C THR A 91 -19.82 7.23 -10.96
N SER A 92 -20.10 8.45 -10.46
CA SER A 92 -21.03 8.71 -9.33
C SER A 92 -22.36 7.94 -9.37
N GLY A 93 -22.86 7.57 -10.55
CA GLY A 93 -24.08 6.78 -10.72
C GLY A 93 -23.87 5.26 -10.54
N ASN A 94 -22.71 4.82 -10.06
CA ASN A 94 -22.27 3.41 -9.99
C ASN A 94 -22.21 2.70 -11.36
N ILE A 95 -22.01 3.46 -12.44
CA ILE A 95 -21.86 2.89 -13.79
C ILE A 95 -20.38 2.61 -14.03
N GLU A 96 -20.04 1.36 -14.37
CA GLU A 96 -18.67 0.97 -14.73
C GLU A 96 -18.26 1.63 -16.06
N VAL A 97 -17.18 2.39 -16.03
CA VAL A 97 -16.68 3.11 -17.22
C VAL A 97 -15.42 2.49 -17.79
N GLY A 98 -14.68 1.76 -16.97
CA GLY A 98 -13.40 1.20 -17.35
C GLY A 98 -12.77 0.36 -16.25
N GLU A 99 -11.65 -0.26 -16.59
CA GLU A 99 -10.90 -1.17 -15.73
C GLU A 99 -9.41 -1.05 -16.03
N VAL A 100 -8.57 -1.03 -15.00
CA VAL A 100 -7.13 -1.23 -15.13
C VAL A 100 -6.77 -2.63 -14.68
N LYS A 101 -6.10 -3.40 -15.52
CA LYS A 101 -5.72 -4.79 -15.28
C LYS A 101 -4.20 -4.97 -15.33
N ARG A 102 -3.65 -5.80 -14.46
CA ARG A 102 -2.25 -6.25 -14.49
C ARG A 102 -2.10 -7.34 -15.55
N VAL A 103 -1.08 -7.20 -16.39
CA VAL A 103 -0.70 -8.21 -17.39
C VAL A 103 0.79 -8.50 -17.28
N GLN A 104 1.27 -9.59 -17.90
CA GLN A 104 2.64 -10.09 -17.74
C GLN A 104 3.72 -9.01 -17.93
N ASN A 105 3.51 -8.06 -18.85
CA ASN A 105 4.50 -7.04 -19.22
C ASN A 105 4.07 -5.60 -18.88
N GLY A 106 3.13 -5.41 -17.95
CA GLY A 106 2.70 -4.08 -17.52
C GLY A 106 1.23 -4.00 -17.09
N LEU A 107 0.54 -2.96 -17.53
CA LEU A 107 -0.87 -2.72 -17.25
C LEU A 107 -1.67 -2.54 -18.54
N GLU A 108 -2.93 -2.92 -18.50
CA GLU A 108 -3.91 -2.64 -19.56
C GLU A 108 -5.07 -1.84 -18.97
N GLY A 109 -5.43 -0.75 -19.64
CA GLY A 109 -6.57 0.09 -19.31
C GLY A 109 -7.67 -0.10 -20.36
N TYR A 110 -8.81 -0.58 -19.91
CA TYR A 110 -10.04 -0.72 -20.68
C TYR A 110 -10.92 0.48 -20.37
N LEU A 111 -11.43 1.15 -21.40
CA LEU A 111 -12.35 2.27 -21.25
C LEU A 111 -13.49 2.13 -22.25
N ASN A 112 -14.71 2.39 -21.81
CA ASN A 112 -15.87 2.50 -22.70
C ASN A 112 -15.69 3.69 -23.66
N ASP A 113 -15.99 3.48 -24.94
CA ASP A 113 -15.75 4.42 -26.04
C ASP A 113 -16.49 5.77 -25.87
N GLN A 114 -17.50 5.82 -24.99
CA GLN A 114 -18.27 7.02 -24.67
C GLN A 114 -17.54 8.01 -23.76
N TYR A 115 -16.43 7.62 -23.13
CA TYR A 115 -15.70 8.44 -22.16
C TYR A 115 -14.38 8.95 -22.70
N ASP A 116 -13.92 10.08 -22.16
CA ASP A 116 -12.66 10.71 -22.54
C ASP A 116 -11.46 9.78 -22.24
N PRO A 117 -10.61 9.45 -23.24
CA PRO A 117 -9.37 8.70 -23.06
C PRO A 117 -8.47 9.21 -21.93
N TYR A 118 -8.50 10.51 -21.62
CA TYR A 118 -7.70 11.06 -20.52
C TYR A 118 -7.99 10.39 -19.18
N VAL A 119 -9.22 9.92 -18.95
CA VAL A 119 -9.61 9.22 -17.72
C VAL A 119 -8.72 7.99 -17.51
N ILE A 120 -8.70 7.08 -18.48
CA ILE A 120 -7.93 5.82 -18.34
C ILE A 120 -6.42 6.08 -18.39
N ILE A 121 -5.97 7.09 -19.15
CA ILE A 121 -4.56 7.50 -19.20
C ILE A 121 -4.09 7.99 -17.83
N ILE A 122 -4.90 8.78 -17.13
CA ILE A 122 -4.60 9.24 -15.78
C ILE A 122 -4.51 8.05 -14.82
N TYR A 123 -5.46 7.11 -14.87
CA TYR A 123 -5.43 5.91 -14.04
C TYR A 123 -4.21 5.01 -14.33
N LEU A 124 -3.86 4.84 -15.61
CA LEU A 124 -2.65 4.13 -16.02
C LEU A 124 -1.40 4.85 -15.55
N ALA A 125 -1.30 6.17 -15.73
CA ALA A 125 -0.15 6.96 -15.29
C ALA A 125 0.05 6.90 -13.78
N MET A 126 -1.03 6.98 -13.01
CA MET A 126 -0.98 6.79 -11.56
C MET A 126 -0.51 5.37 -11.19
N SER A 127 -1.03 4.35 -11.88
CA SER A 127 -0.74 2.94 -11.59
C SER A 127 0.60 2.44 -12.16
N SER A 128 1.17 3.20 -13.11
CA SER A 128 2.23 2.78 -14.04
C SER A 128 3.52 2.31 -13.37
N ILE A 129 4.03 3.03 -12.38
CA ILE A 129 5.29 2.67 -11.70
C ILE A 129 5.27 3.05 -10.20
N TYR A 130 4.42 3.99 -9.76
CA TYR A 130 4.61 4.67 -8.47
C TYR A 130 3.33 5.18 -7.76
N ALA A 131 2.15 4.57 -7.91
CA ALA A 131 1.03 4.86 -6.99
C ALA A 131 1.26 4.37 -5.54
N THR A 132 2.48 3.94 -5.17
CA THR A 132 3.25 4.62 -4.11
C THR A 132 4.64 4.03 -3.91
N PRO A 133 5.73 4.82 -3.97
CA PRO A 133 6.84 4.55 -3.07
C PRO A 133 6.32 4.89 -1.65
N ASN A 134 6.04 3.86 -0.84
CA ASN A 134 5.78 3.93 0.62
C ASN A 134 4.39 4.35 1.19
N SER A 135 3.22 4.17 0.55
CA SER A 135 1.96 4.34 1.33
C SER A 135 1.62 3.13 2.20
N TYR A 136 1.96 1.94 1.73
CA TYR A 136 1.81 0.72 2.52
C TYR A 136 3.13 0.00 2.44
N ALA A 137 3.90 0.03 3.54
CA ALA A 137 4.92 -0.98 3.73
C ALA A 137 4.27 -2.34 3.43
N PRO A 138 4.94 -3.26 2.70
CA PRO A 138 4.45 -4.62 2.57
C PRO A 138 4.03 -5.08 3.96
N TYR A 139 2.85 -5.71 4.08
CA TYR A 139 2.40 -6.26 5.35
C TYR A 139 3.47 -7.24 5.79
N ARG A 140 4.44 -6.77 6.58
CA ARG A 140 5.17 -7.63 7.48
C ARG A 140 4.05 -8.15 8.35
N PRO A 141 3.75 -9.45 8.35
CA PRO A 141 2.99 -9.98 9.47
C PRO A 141 3.67 -9.37 10.68
N SER A 142 2.91 -8.63 11.48
CA SER A 142 3.37 -8.25 12.80
C SER A 142 3.42 -9.57 13.57
N ILE A 143 4.43 -10.37 13.24
CA ILE A 143 5.14 -11.18 14.19
C ILE A 143 5.75 -10.12 15.12
N ARG A 144 4.90 -9.48 15.94
CA ARG A 144 5.21 -9.30 17.35
C ARG A 144 5.44 -10.73 17.83
N ALA A 145 6.61 -11.27 17.51
CA ALA A 145 7.30 -12.11 18.44
C ALA A 145 7.38 -11.20 19.65
N SER A 146 6.42 -11.35 20.56
CA SER A 146 6.51 -10.81 21.89
C SER A 146 7.97 -11.04 22.28
N ARG A 147 8.70 -9.97 22.60
CA ARG A 147 10.14 -10.01 22.93
C ARG A 147 10.45 -11.02 24.05
N TYR A 148 9.41 -11.58 24.67
CA TYR A 148 9.38 -12.49 25.78
C TYR A 148 8.92 -13.92 25.42
N ARG A 149 8.58 -14.24 24.15
CA ARG A 149 8.23 -15.62 23.75
C ARG A 149 9.32 -16.63 24.16
N PRO A 150 10.63 -16.38 23.96
CA PRO A 150 11.68 -17.30 24.41
C PRO A 150 11.73 -17.45 25.94
N LEU A 151 11.40 -16.40 26.70
CA LEU A 151 11.41 -16.40 28.16
C LEU A 151 10.29 -17.28 28.74
N ILE A 152 9.12 -17.33 28.10
CA ILE A 152 8.02 -18.21 28.52
C ILE A 152 8.42 -19.68 28.34
N TYR A 153 9.12 -20.02 27.26
CA TYR A 153 9.65 -21.38 27.04
C TYR A 153 10.83 -21.73 27.95
N PHE A 154 11.52 -20.74 28.54
CA PHE A 154 12.63 -20.95 29.48
C PHE A 154 12.16 -21.16 30.93
N LEU A 155 10.97 -20.69 31.29
CA LEU A 155 10.38 -20.83 32.61
C LEU A 155 10.30 -22.30 33.11
N PRO A 156 9.82 -23.28 32.31
CA PRO A 156 9.77 -24.67 32.76
C PRO A 156 11.17 -25.26 32.99
N PHE A 157 12.19 -24.86 32.22
CA PHE A 157 13.56 -25.33 32.43
C PHE A 157 14.19 -24.81 33.72
N ILE A 158 13.91 -23.55 34.09
CA ILE A 158 14.35 -22.99 35.37
C ILE A 158 13.66 -23.72 36.54
N LEU A 159 12.35 -23.98 36.43
CA LEU A 159 11.59 -24.73 37.43
C LEU A 159 12.14 -26.15 37.63
N ILE A 160 12.46 -26.86 36.54
CA ILE A 160 13.06 -28.20 36.59
C ILE A 160 14.46 -28.15 37.24
N PHE A 161 15.31 -27.19 36.85
CA PHE A 161 16.66 -27.06 37.39
C PHE A 161 16.68 -26.80 38.90
N VAL A 162 15.73 -26.00 39.39
CA VAL A 162 15.57 -25.74 40.83
C VAL A 162 15.04 -26.97 41.56
N PHE A 163 14.12 -27.73 40.98
CA PHE A 163 13.61 -28.98 41.57
C PHE A 163 14.64 -30.11 41.66
N LEU A 164 15.70 -30.07 40.85
CA LEU A 164 16.78 -31.06 40.81
C LEU A 164 17.95 -30.75 41.77
N LEU A 165 17.95 -29.59 42.42
CA LEU A 165 18.98 -29.22 43.39
C LEU A 165 18.71 -29.91 44.74
N PRO A 166 19.69 -30.67 45.31
CA PRO A 166 19.50 -31.38 46.58
C PRO A 166 19.73 -30.43 47.76
N ILE A 167 18.84 -29.46 47.93
CA ILE A 167 18.91 -28.43 48.96
C ILE A 167 17.81 -28.70 50.01
N PRO A 168 18.05 -28.44 51.30
CA PRO A 168 17.01 -28.58 52.32
C PRO A 168 15.79 -27.67 52.03
N TYR A 169 14.59 -28.25 52.15
CA TYR A 169 13.27 -27.72 51.72
C TYR A 169 12.99 -26.24 52.06
N TYR A 170 13.58 -25.71 53.13
CA TYR A 170 13.40 -24.31 53.55
C TYR A 170 14.22 -23.29 52.74
N ALA A 171 15.39 -23.69 52.22
CA ALA A 171 16.22 -22.82 51.39
C ALA A 171 15.66 -22.71 49.96
N ASP A 172 14.99 -23.76 49.46
CA ASP A 172 14.32 -23.74 48.16
C ASP A 172 13.19 -22.72 48.12
N LEU A 173 12.36 -22.65 49.18
CA LEU A 173 11.23 -21.72 49.22
C LEU A 173 11.70 -20.25 49.20
N ILE A 174 12.79 -19.94 49.90
CA ILE A 174 13.40 -18.60 49.91
C ILE A 174 13.97 -18.26 48.52
N LEU A 175 14.62 -19.23 47.86
CA LEU A 175 15.11 -19.07 46.49
C LEU A 175 13.96 -18.80 45.51
N TYR A 176 12.84 -19.51 45.64
CA TYR A 176 11.62 -19.31 44.84
C TYR A 176 11.06 -17.89 45.00
N VAL A 177 10.89 -17.44 46.24
CA VAL A 177 10.37 -16.09 46.52
C VAL A 177 11.32 -15.02 46.00
N ALA A 178 12.64 -15.20 46.16
CA ALA A 178 13.65 -14.27 45.66
C ALA A 178 13.64 -14.17 44.12
N LEU A 179 13.57 -15.30 43.41
CA LEU A 179 13.51 -15.34 41.94
C LEU A 179 12.24 -14.69 41.39
N ILE A 180 11.08 -14.94 42.02
CA ILE A 180 9.80 -14.32 41.64
C ILE A 180 9.87 -12.81 41.86
N ALA A 181 10.41 -12.36 43.00
CA ALA A 181 10.57 -10.94 43.30
C ALA A 181 11.51 -10.25 42.30
N LEU A 182 12.61 -10.90 41.92
CA LEU A 182 13.59 -10.37 40.97
C LEU A 182 13.01 -10.32 39.54
N PHE A 183 12.21 -11.33 39.16
CA PHE A 183 11.48 -11.34 37.88
C PHE A 183 10.41 -10.24 37.82
N TYR A 184 9.67 -10.03 38.92
CA TYR A 184 8.66 -8.98 39.04
C TYR A 184 9.30 -7.58 38.98
N TYR A 185 10.44 -7.39 39.66
CA TYR A 185 11.22 -6.15 39.63
C TYR A 185 11.69 -5.79 38.22
N PHE A 186 12.23 -6.76 37.47
CA PHE A 186 12.66 -6.56 36.08
C PHE A 186 11.50 -6.26 35.12
N LEU A 187 10.34 -6.88 35.32
CA LEU A 187 9.16 -6.64 34.49
C LEU A 187 8.56 -5.24 34.70
N ILE A 188 8.58 -4.71 35.93
CA ILE A 188 8.04 -3.38 36.24
C ILE A 188 8.97 -2.26 35.75
N PHE A 189 10.27 -2.35 36.03
CA PHE A 189 11.20 -1.27 35.65
C PHE A 189 11.32 -1.09 34.13
N LYS A 190 11.17 -2.17 33.35
CA LYS A 190 11.19 -2.10 31.88
C LYS A 190 9.87 -1.62 31.25
N LYS A 191 8.84 -1.34 32.05
CA LYS A 191 7.56 -0.76 31.62
C LYS A 191 7.55 0.77 31.76
N ILE A 192 8.50 1.33 32.50
CA ILE A 192 8.59 2.77 32.83
C ILE A 192 9.72 3.47 32.03
N SER A 193 10.65 2.71 31.44
CA SER A 193 11.66 3.19 30.49
C SER A 193 11.30 2.83 29.06
#